data_AF-A0AAD4BV96-F1
#
_entry.id   AF-A0AAD4BV96-F1
#
_cell.length_a   1.000
_cell.length_b   1.000
_cell.length_c   1.000
_cell.angle_alpha   90.00
_cell.angle_beta   90.00
_cell.angle_gamma   90.00
#
_symmetry.space_group_name_H-M   'P 1'
#
loop_
_entity.id
_entity.type
_entity.pdbx_description
1 polymer ?
#
loop_
_entity_poly.entity_id
_entity_poly.type
_entity_poly.pdbx_seq_one_letter_code
_entity_poly.pdbx_strand_id
1 'polypeptide(L)'
;LPSDVLAIIFEESRCLLNQWPGPRRPLPVEVQLSHVCSRWRQVALSSPALWTTIRVPILHKETAVRTYFQRCKQCPLDIHIGPMLSDKRIMELISSLLLPRIPQFRQLILDTEDRQELFDVLGLLTNIAAPS
;
A
#
# COMPACT_ATOMS: atom_id res chain seq x y z
N LEU A 1 -24.75 -12.80 8.02
CA LEU A 1 -23.57 -12.42 8.83
C LEU A 1 -23.60 -10.93 9.12
N PRO A 2 -23.46 -10.44 10.36
CA PRO A 2 -23.35 -9.01 10.66
C PRO A 2 -22.15 -8.36 9.96
N SER A 3 -22.18 -7.03 9.78
CA SER A 3 -21.11 -6.29 9.10
C SER A 3 -19.77 -6.38 9.84
N ASP A 4 -19.79 -6.34 11.18
CA ASP A 4 -18.56 -6.37 11.98
C ASP A 4 -17.86 -7.73 11.89
N VAL A 5 -18.63 -8.81 11.81
CA VAL A 5 -18.07 -10.16 11.60
C VAL A 5 -17.48 -10.30 10.19
N LEU A 6 -18.10 -9.69 9.18
CA LEU A 6 -17.50 -9.63 7.83
C LEU A 6 -16.18 -8.84 7.84
N ALA A 7 -16.13 -7.72 8.57
CA ALA A 7 -14.90 -6.92 8.69
C ALA A 7 -13.76 -7.72 9.33
N ILE A 8 -14.04 -8.46 10.40
CA ILE A 8 -13.05 -9.36 11.04
C ILE A 8 -12.54 -10.40 10.04
N ILE A 9 -13.45 -11.07 9.32
CA ILE A 9 -13.05 -12.06 8.30
C ILE A 9 -12.16 -11.42 7.22
N PHE A 10 -12.48 -10.19 6.79
CA PHE A 10 -11.71 -9.50 5.76
C PHE A 10 -10.30 -9.15 6.25
N GLU A 11 -10.17 -8.70 7.50
CA GLU A 11 -8.88 -8.39 8.11
C GLU A 11 -8.00 -9.64 8.24
N GLU A 12 -8.56 -10.76 8.67
CA GLU A 12 -7.86 -12.04 8.75
C GLU A 12 -7.49 -12.59 7.37
N SER A 13 -8.35 -12.37 6.36
CA SER A 13 -8.09 -12.78 4.97
C SER A 13 -6.83 -12.13 4.41
N ARG A 14 -6.45 -10.94 4.90
CA ARG A 14 -5.22 -10.26 4.50
C ARG A 14 -3.97 -11.01 4.89
N CYS A 15 -3.95 -11.63 6.07
CA CYS A 15 -2.82 -12.44 6.53
C CYS A 15 -2.70 -13.75 5.72
N LEU A 16 -3.84 -14.36 5.40
CA LEU A 16 -3.89 -15.66 4.72
C LEU A 16 -3.60 -15.57 3.21
N LEU A 17 -4.10 -14.53 2.53
CA LEU A 17 -4.01 -14.40 1.07
C LEU A 17 -2.76 -13.66 0.58
N ASN A 18 -2.03 -12.97 1.47
CA ASN A 18 -0.75 -12.34 1.13
C ASN A 18 0.38 -13.35 0.83
N GLN A 19 0.20 -14.64 1.12
CA GLN A 19 1.22 -15.69 0.95
C GLN A 19 1.17 -16.39 -0.42
N TRP A 20 0.58 -15.79 -1.46
CA TRP A 20 0.38 -16.46 -2.74
C TRP A 20 1.71 -16.74 -3.48
N PRO A 21 2.07 -18.03 -3.73
CA PRO A 21 3.34 -18.41 -4.36
C PRO A 21 3.27 -18.48 -5.90
N GLY A 22 2.12 -18.18 -6.51
CA GLY A 22 1.93 -18.32 -7.95
C GLY A 22 2.50 -17.16 -8.78
N PRO A 23 2.73 -17.37 -10.09
CA PRO A 23 3.45 -16.43 -10.97
C PRO A 23 2.69 -15.13 -11.25
N ARG A 24 1.37 -15.11 -11.06
CA ARG A 24 0.55 -13.90 -11.16
C ARG A 24 0.22 -13.44 -9.75
N ARG A 25 0.68 -12.23 -9.37
CA ARG A 25 0.21 -11.58 -8.16
C ARG A 25 -1.29 -11.27 -8.35
N PRO A 26 -2.18 -11.88 -7.56
CA PRO A 26 -3.59 -11.59 -7.67
C PRO A 26 -3.84 -10.13 -7.24
N LEU A 27 -5.01 -9.58 -7.61
CA LEU A 27 -5.42 -8.25 -7.12
C LEU A 27 -5.31 -8.22 -5.58
N PRO A 28 -5.01 -7.06 -4.96
CA PRO A 28 -5.00 -6.95 -3.50
C PRO A 28 -6.32 -7.46 -2.91
N VAL A 29 -6.26 -8.16 -1.77
CA VAL A 29 -7.40 -8.85 -1.16
C VAL A 29 -8.57 -7.89 -0.93
N GLU A 30 -8.29 -6.68 -0.45
CA GLU A 30 -9.23 -5.60 -0.20
C GLU A 30 -9.97 -5.18 -1.47
N VAL A 31 -9.30 -5.22 -2.62
CA VAL A 31 -9.91 -4.98 -3.93
C VAL A 31 -10.81 -6.15 -4.29
N GLN A 32 -10.34 -7.39 -4.18
CA GLN A 32 -11.14 -8.58 -4.48
C GLN A 32 -12.44 -8.62 -3.65
N LEU A 33 -12.31 -8.43 -2.34
CA LEU A 33 -13.43 -8.39 -1.40
C LEU A 33 -14.44 -7.30 -1.77
N SER A 34 -13.97 -6.12 -2.20
CA SER A 34 -14.83 -5.01 -2.60
C SER A 34 -15.61 -5.21 -3.93
N HIS A 35 -15.33 -6.30 -4.64
CA HIS A 35 -15.93 -6.65 -5.93
C HIS A 35 -16.82 -7.90 -5.89
N VAL A 36 -17.01 -8.54 -4.72
CA VAL A 36 -17.86 -9.75 -4.59
C VAL A 36 -19.34 -9.43 -4.73
N CYS A 37 -19.87 -8.55 -3.89
CA CYS A 37 -21.26 -8.07 -3.95
C CYS A 37 -21.39 -6.67 -3.33
N SER A 38 -22.54 -6.01 -3.50
CA SER A 38 -22.78 -4.66 -2.97
C SER A 38 -22.56 -4.55 -1.46
N ARG A 39 -22.98 -5.56 -0.70
CA ARG A 39 -22.77 -5.64 0.75
C ARG A 39 -21.29 -5.73 1.13
N TRP A 40 -20.54 -6.61 0.46
CA TRP A 40 -19.10 -6.78 0.73
C TRP A 40 -18.32 -5.53 0.35
N ARG A 41 -18.71 -4.89 -0.76
CA ARG A 41 -18.19 -3.58 -1.15
C ARG A 41 -18.37 -2.55 -0.05
N GLN A 42 -19.59 -2.43 0.49
CA GLN A 42 -19.85 -1.47 1.57
C GLN A 42 -18.96 -1.74 2.79
N VAL A 43 -18.89 -3.00 3.25
CA VAL A 43 -18.05 -3.38 4.39
C VAL A 43 -16.58 -3.10 4.11
N ALA A 44 -16.03 -3.59 3.00
CA ALA A 44 -14.62 -3.44 2.64
C ALA A 44 -14.21 -1.96 2.52
N LEU A 45 -15.05 -1.12 1.90
CA LEU A 45 -14.79 0.32 1.80
C LEU A 45 -14.91 1.05 3.14
N SER A 46 -15.72 0.54 4.07
CA SER A 46 -15.92 1.11 5.40
C SER A 46 -14.85 0.71 6.41
N SER A 47 -14.08 -0.35 6.15
CA SER A 47 -13.03 -0.91 7.01
C SER A 47 -11.65 -0.33 6.67
N PRO A 48 -11.16 0.71 7.38
CA PRO A 48 -9.96 1.44 6.97
C PRO A 48 -8.69 0.60 7.06
N ALA A 49 -8.65 -0.36 8.00
CA ALA A 49 -7.53 -1.27 8.22
C ALA A 49 -7.15 -2.08 6.97
N LEU A 50 -8.11 -2.35 6.08
CA LEU A 50 -7.88 -3.07 4.82
C LEU A 50 -7.05 -2.28 3.80
N TRP A 51 -7.03 -0.95 3.91
CA TRP A 51 -6.42 -0.05 2.93
C TRP A 51 -5.09 0.55 3.41
N THR A 52 -4.45 -0.10 4.38
CA THR A 52 -3.24 0.41 5.05
C THR A 52 -1.93 0.00 4.37
N THR A 53 -1.94 -1.03 3.53
CA THR A 53 -0.73 -1.58 2.92
C THR A 53 -0.59 -1.12 1.47
N ILE A 54 0.37 -0.22 1.20
CA ILE A 54 0.62 0.30 -0.14
C ILE A 54 1.91 -0.33 -0.67
N ARG A 55 1.83 -0.97 -1.83
CA ARG A 55 2.97 -1.61 -2.48
C ARG A 55 3.25 -0.96 -3.83
N VAL A 56 4.43 -0.41 -4.01
CA VAL A 56 4.90 0.20 -5.27
C VAL A 56 6.03 -0.66 -5.81
N PRO A 57 6.09 -1.01 -7.11
CA PRO A 57 5.29 -0.50 -8.23
C PRO A 57 3.98 -1.24 -8.51
N ILE A 58 3.56 -2.18 -7.66
CA ILE A 58 2.28 -2.88 -7.86
C ILE A 58 1.13 -1.86 -8.01
N LEU A 59 1.13 -0.84 -7.16
CA LEU A 59 0.27 0.34 -7.22
C LEU A 59 1.01 1.53 -7.87
N HIS A 60 1.51 1.35 -9.10
CA HIS A 60 2.18 2.43 -9.85
C HIS A 60 1.23 3.55 -10.30
N LYS A 61 -0.10 3.34 -10.23
CA LYS A 61 -1.07 4.38 -10.57
C LYS A 61 -1.30 5.27 -9.36
N GLU A 62 -0.98 6.55 -9.51
CA GLU A 62 -1.25 7.61 -8.53
C GLU A 62 -2.71 7.57 -8.02
N THR A 63 -3.68 7.33 -8.91
CA THR A 63 -5.10 7.24 -8.53
C THR A 63 -5.38 6.10 -7.55
N ALA A 64 -4.68 4.98 -7.66
CA ALA A 64 -4.80 3.87 -6.73
C ALA A 64 -4.21 4.24 -5.37
N VAL A 65 -3.01 4.83 -5.33
CA VAL A 65 -2.37 5.30 -4.09
C VAL A 65 -3.25 6.31 -3.36
N ARG A 66 -3.80 7.30 -4.09
CA ARG A 66 -4.74 8.28 -3.53
C ARG A 66 -6.01 7.63 -2.98
N THR A 67 -6.51 6.60 -3.65
CA THR A 67 -7.67 5.84 -3.18
C THR A 67 -7.38 5.14 -1.84
N TYR A 68 -6.19 4.56 -1.67
CA TYR A 68 -5.79 3.94 -0.40
C TYR A 68 -5.69 4.99 0.70
N PHE A 69 -5.07 6.13 0.41
CA PHE A 69 -4.99 7.27 1.34
C PHE A 69 -6.35 7.82 1.77
N GLN A 70 -7.35 7.81 0.91
CA GLN A 70 -8.71 8.21 1.27
C GLN A 70 -9.38 7.18 2.17
N ARG A 71 -9.13 5.89 1.93
CA ARG A 71 -9.82 4.78 2.60
C ARG A 71 -9.17 4.38 3.92
N CYS A 72 -7.86 4.53 4.07
CA CYS A 72 -7.14 4.24 5.32
C CYS A 72 -7.47 5.25 6.44
N LYS A 73 -8.02 6.42 6.09
CA LYS A 73 -8.34 7.50 7.03
C LYS A 73 -7.08 7.89 7.83
N GLN A 74 -7.10 7.67 9.15
CA GLN A 74 -5.99 7.95 10.07
C GLN A 74 -5.22 6.69 10.48
N CYS A 75 -5.53 5.52 9.89
CA CYS A 75 -4.81 4.30 10.23
C CYS A 75 -3.34 4.39 9.80
N PRO A 76 -2.40 3.89 10.63
CA PRO A 76 -1.00 3.82 10.25
C PRO A 76 -0.80 2.99 8.98
N LEU A 77 0.16 3.40 8.14
CA LEU A 77 0.44 2.82 6.84
C LEU A 77 1.62 1.86 6.88
N ASP A 78 1.51 0.75 6.15
CA ASP A 78 2.64 -0.11 5.83
C ASP A 78 3.01 0.10 4.36
N ILE A 79 4.20 0.61 4.11
CA ILE A 79 4.67 0.95 2.77
C ILE A 79 5.73 -0.04 2.34
N HIS A 80 5.54 -0.66 1.18
CA HIS A 80 6.53 -1.52 0.54
C HIS A 80 6.93 -0.90 -0.79
N ILE A 81 8.21 -0.65 -0.97
CA ILE A 81 8.77 -0.05 -2.18
C ILE A 81 9.71 -1.07 -2.82
N GLY A 82 9.40 -1.43 -4.07
CA GLY A 82 10.15 -2.33 -4.92
C GLY A 82 9.67 -3.78 -4.96
N PRO A 83 10.39 -4.67 -5.67
CA PRO A 83 11.56 -4.38 -6.50
C PRO A 83 11.21 -3.60 -7.79
N MET A 84 12.22 -3.26 -8.60
CA MET A 84 12.10 -2.61 -9.93
C MET A 84 11.72 -1.12 -9.87
N LEU A 85 12.61 -0.30 -9.31
CA LEU A 85 12.40 1.13 -9.05
C LEU A 85 12.97 2.07 -10.11
N SER A 86 13.56 1.52 -11.17
CA SER A 86 14.19 2.29 -12.26
C SER A 86 13.26 3.18 -13.09
N ASP A 87 11.92 3.03 -12.99
CA ASP A 87 10.98 3.94 -13.67
C ASP A 87 10.89 5.29 -12.94
N LYS A 88 11.26 6.36 -13.62
CA LYS A 88 11.19 7.73 -13.10
C LYS A 88 9.80 8.09 -12.54
N ARG A 89 8.71 7.58 -13.12
CA ARG A 89 7.34 7.83 -12.65
C ARG A 89 7.09 7.20 -11.28
N ILE A 90 7.72 6.06 -10.98
CA ILE A 90 7.67 5.45 -9.66
C ILE A 90 8.33 6.37 -8.64
N MET A 91 9.51 6.90 -8.99
CA MET A 91 10.26 7.80 -8.11
C MET A 91 9.53 9.13 -7.87
N GLU A 92 8.90 9.69 -8.90
CA GLU A 92 8.01 10.85 -8.80
C GLU A 92 6.78 10.54 -7.91
N LEU A 93 6.19 9.35 -8.02
CA LEU A 93 5.08 8.93 -7.16
C LEU A 93 5.51 8.78 -5.69
N ILE A 94 6.67 8.15 -5.43
CA ILE A 94 7.21 7.98 -4.08
C ILE A 94 7.42 9.36 -3.47
N SER A 95 8.17 10.23 -4.15
CA SER A 95 8.51 11.57 -3.66
C SER A 95 7.30 12.49 -3.47
N SER A 96 6.33 12.48 -4.38
CA SER A 96 5.20 13.43 -4.33
C SER A 96 4.01 12.95 -3.48
N LEU A 97 3.82 11.63 -3.31
CA LEU A 97 2.64 11.08 -2.63
C LEU A 97 2.95 10.33 -1.36
N LEU A 98 3.96 9.46 -1.38
CA LEU A 98 4.26 8.61 -0.23
C LEU A 98 5.03 9.38 0.83
N LEU A 99 6.13 9.99 0.42
CA LEU A 99 7.07 10.67 1.30
C LEU A 99 6.46 11.79 2.17
N PRO A 100 5.54 12.64 1.67
CA PRO A 100 4.85 13.62 2.53
C PRO A 100 4.00 13.00 3.65
N ARG A 101 3.74 11.68 3.59
CA ARG A 101 2.98 10.95 4.61
C ARG A 101 3.84 10.08 5.53
N ILE A 102 5.17 10.25 5.52
CA ILE A 102 6.10 9.53 6.42
C ILE A 102 5.63 9.49 7.88
N PRO A 103 5.09 10.58 8.49
CA PRO A 103 4.63 10.53 9.88
C PRO A 103 3.50 9.51 10.14
N GLN A 104 2.78 9.08 9.10
CA GLN A 104 1.74 8.06 9.19
C GLN A 104 2.29 6.64 8.98
N PHE A 105 3.57 6.49 8.62
CA PHE A 105 4.15 5.18 8.33
C PHE A 105 4.41 4.45 9.64
N ARG A 106 3.82 3.28 9.78
CA ARG A 106 4.17 2.30 10.81
C ARG A 106 5.38 1.48 10.39
N GLN A 107 5.46 1.17 9.11
CA GLN A 107 6.50 0.32 8.54
C GLN A 107 6.85 0.78 7.13
N LEU A 108 8.15 0.79 6.84
CA LEU A 108 8.69 0.98 5.49
C LEU A 108 9.59 -0.20 5.17
N ILE A 109 9.25 -0.96 4.13
CA ILE A 109 10.09 -2.03 3.57
C ILE A 109 10.59 -1.57 2.21
N LEU A 110 11.90 -1.66 2.01
CA LEU A 110 12.56 -1.44 0.74
C LEU A 110 13.05 -2.80 0.23
N ASP A 111 12.60 -3.17 -0.96
CA ASP A 111 13.04 -4.35 -1.69
C ASP A 111 13.71 -3.84 -2.97
N THR A 112 15.01 -4.04 -3.12
CA THR A 112 15.81 -3.45 -4.19
C THR A 112 16.67 -4.51 -4.83
N GLU A 113 16.76 -4.52 -6.16
CA GLU A 113 17.55 -5.54 -6.88
C GLU A 113 19.05 -5.22 -6.84
N ASP A 114 19.40 -3.93 -6.72
CA ASP A 114 20.78 -3.47 -6.62
C ASP A 114 20.98 -2.33 -5.60
N ARG A 115 22.24 -1.95 -5.38
CA ARG A 115 22.61 -0.88 -4.45
C ARG A 115 22.20 0.50 -4.94
N GLN A 116 22.15 0.73 -6.26
CA GLN A 116 21.82 2.04 -6.82
C GLN A 116 20.36 2.38 -6.54
N GLU A 117 19.43 1.44 -6.74
CA GLU A 117 18.01 1.62 -6.41
C GLU A 117 17.83 2.00 -4.92
N LEU A 118 18.58 1.35 -4.03
CA LEU A 118 18.57 1.67 -2.61
C LEU A 118 19.04 3.10 -2.34
N PHE A 119 20.18 3.51 -2.92
CA PHE A 119 20.69 4.87 -2.75
C PHE A 119 19.75 5.93 -3.32
N ASP A 120 19.09 5.65 -4.44
CA ASP A 120 18.13 6.58 -5.03
C ASP A 120 16.94 6.80 -4.10
N VAL A 121 16.37 5.74 -3.51
CA VAL A 121 15.27 5.85 -2.53
C VAL A 121 15.73 6.54 -1.24
N LEU A 122 16.91 6.20 -0.73
CA LEU A 122 17.47 6.84 0.46
C LEU A 122 17.74 8.33 0.23
N GLY A 123 18.21 8.72 -0.95
CA GLY A 123 18.41 10.12 -1.35
C GLY A 123 17.11 10.92 -1.33
N LEU A 124 15.97 10.29 -1.67
CA LEU A 124 14.67 10.93 -1.52
C LEU A 124 14.28 11.13 -0.04
N LEU A 125 14.59 10.17 0.82
CA LEU A 125 14.28 10.21 2.25
C LEU A 125 15.12 11.25 3.01
N THR A 126 16.41 11.39 2.66
CA THR A 126 17.31 12.36 3.31
C THR A 126 16.84 13.81 3.15
N ASN A 127 16.15 14.13 2.05
CA ASN A 127 15.61 15.48 1.81
C ASN A 127 14.44 15.85 2.73
N ILE A 128 13.83 14.87 3.42
CA ILE A 128 12.66 15.09 4.28
C ILE A 128 13.06 15.23 5.75
N ALA A 129 14.16 14.58 6.14
CA ALA A 129 14.65 14.57 7.52
C ALA A 129 15.48 15.81 7.89
N ALA A 130 15.77 16.71 6.95
CA ALA A 130 16.49 17.94 7.21
C ALA A 130 15.49 19.09 7.46
N PRO A 131 15.26 19.51 8.72
CA PRO A 131 14.76 20.85 8.97
C PRO A 131 15.87 21.83 8.58
N SER A 132 15.62 22.64 7.56
CA SER A 132 16.37 23.87 7.31
C SER A 132 16.23 24.84 8.47
#